data_AF-A0A3B8VDA4-F1
#
_entry.id   AF-A0A3B8VDA4-F1
#
_cell.length_a   1.000
_cell.length_b   1.000
_cell.length_c   1.000
_cell.angle_alpha   90.00
_cell.angle_beta   90.00
_cell.angle_gamma   90.00
#
_symmetry.space_group_name_H-M   'P 1'
#
loop_
_entity.id
_entity.type
_entity.pdbx_description
1 polymer ?
#
loop_
_entity_poly.entity_id
_entity_poly.type
_entity_poly.pdbx_seq_one_letter_code
_entity_poly.pdbx_strand_id
1 'polypeptide(L)'
;MMEGLNHTSINNLIRHITGILLSESNVDRGINKSLEIIQSITQVDRVYIFEVFQNIEGNPLANQVFEYCAEGVDPEIDNPQLQNLELIPQFERWHNAFLQGSWIGGHIVDFPQSEQLLLEPQKILSLLVIPIKVENHLIGFMGFDSTTVERIWSLNEVELLIESSVLIGTLLLRRKQEAKLNRLKSNLLSNISHEFRTPLTGILGFSKLIQDSSVQDNILHYAAQVEQSAKRLQYTLENVLEFSYLESASIEFRPQQIHISETLQSVVSEYRAQAEIKKLGFTVQFSGDDVIYCDGRHLKTIVAHLLQNAIKFTNEGEVQLLLDVRKDNCIIEVHDSGIGISEPVFHSIFDPFTQLSDGLGRGFEGTGLGLPIVKKLLDLLNGTIQVTKNTFGGSTFRIQIPRTVEHLHSSAHPVVGKFDLMSDRVLYVEDNPILRKLIRSTLSEFNVTTVPTAEEALKLLHDQSFGLFLIDINLGAGMNGIELAKWIRGQPKFTGCVIAAITAYSMDQLSEHLDSGVFNYYLSKPFDQVELLQFIRSIHMTTTNETSIFS
;
A
#
# COMPACT_ATOMS: atom_id res chain seq x y z
N MET A 1 36.56 48.25 -10.26
CA MET A 1 36.81 46.82 -10.55
C MET A 1 36.81 46.10 -9.22
N MET A 2 35.77 45.34 -8.91
CA MET A 2 35.85 44.36 -7.82
C MET A 2 36.86 43.28 -8.22
N GLU A 3 37.71 42.84 -7.29
CA GLU A 3 38.56 41.67 -7.50
C GLU A 3 37.66 40.46 -7.84
N GLY A 4 37.97 39.74 -8.92
CA GLY A 4 37.23 38.54 -9.31
C GLY A 4 37.30 37.47 -8.22
N LEU A 5 36.29 36.60 -8.14
CA LEU A 5 36.24 35.55 -7.13
C LEU A 5 37.45 34.62 -7.25
N ASN A 6 38.18 34.42 -6.15
CA ASN A 6 39.30 33.48 -6.12
C ASN A 6 38.80 32.03 -5.96
N HIS A 7 39.45 31.06 -6.62
CA HIS A 7 39.12 29.62 -6.60
C HIS A 7 38.94 29.06 -5.17
N THR A 8 39.65 29.60 -4.18
CA THR A 8 39.55 29.16 -2.78
C THR A 8 38.19 29.47 -2.15
N SER A 9 37.62 30.65 -2.46
CA SER A 9 36.31 31.06 -1.93
C SER A 9 35.19 30.17 -2.48
N ILE A 10 35.32 29.73 -3.73
CA ILE A 10 34.29 28.92 -4.39
C ILE A 10 34.42 27.41 -4.08
N ASN A 11 35.63 26.86 -3.90
CA ASN A 11 35.78 25.51 -3.34
C ASN A 11 35.21 25.41 -1.91
N ASN A 12 35.28 26.50 -1.14
CA ASN A 12 34.60 26.58 0.13
C ASN A 12 33.08 26.62 -0.04
N LEU A 13 32.54 27.24 -1.10
CA LEU A 13 31.10 27.22 -1.41
C LEU A 13 30.59 25.79 -1.58
N ILE A 14 31.21 25.01 -2.47
CA ILE A 14 30.84 23.61 -2.72
C ILE A 14 30.88 22.82 -1.40
N ARG A 15 31.96 22.95 -0.62
CA ARG A 15 32.09 22.27 0.67
C ARG A 15 30.97 22.62 1.64
N HIS A 16 30.58 23.90 1.74
CA HIS A 16 29.50 24.32 2.63
C HIS A 16 28.14 23.79 2.16
N ILE A 17 27.82 23.88 0.86
CA ILE A 17 26.56 23.33 0.32
C ILE A 17 26.52 21.81 0.52
N THR A 18 27.62 21.08 0.29
CA THR A 18 27.70 19.65 0.58
C THR A 18 27.53 19.36 2.08
N GLY A 19 28.07 20.19 2.97
CA GLY A 19 27.85 20.07 4.41
C GLY A 19 26.39 20.27 4.81
N ILE A 20 25.69 21.21 4.18
CA ILE A 20 24.25 21.43 4.39
C ILE A 20 23.43 20.22 3.92
N LEU A 21 23.76 19.69 2.74
CA LEU A 21 23.15 18.47 2.18
C LEU A 21 23.18 17.28 3.15
N LEU A 22 24.29 17.14 3.90
CA LEU A 22 24.50 16.03 4.85
C LEU A 22 23.93 16.29 6.25
N SER A 23 23.86 17.54 6.68
CA SER A 23 23.57 17.90 8.09
C SER A 23 22.16 18.45 8.33
N GLU A 24 21.53 19.07 7.34
CA GLU A 24 20.23 19.73 7.52
C GLU A 24 19.08 18.76 7.20
N SER A 25 18.18 18.58 8.17
CA SER A 25 16.99 17.73 8.01
C SER A 25 15.87 18.42 7.24
N ASN A 26 15.81 19.76 7.27
CA ASN A 26 14.84 20.56 6.53
C ASN A 26 15.46 21.10 5.22
N VAL A 27 14.98 20.59 4.09
CA VAL A 27 15.52 20.92 2.76
C VAL A 27 15.37 22.41 2.42
N ASP A 28 14.23 23.03 2.74
CA ASP A 28 13.97 24.45 2.43
C ASP A 28 14.93 25.36 3.19
N ARG A 29 15.21 25.02 4.45
CA ARG A 29 16.23 25.73 5.25
C ARG A 29 17.64 25.54 4.67
N GLY A 30 17.94 24.34 4.17
CA GLY A 30 19.22 24.06 3.52
C GLY A 30 19.43 24.88 2.24
N ILE A 31 18.38 25.01 1.42
CA ILE A 31 18.41 25.84 0.21
C ILE A 31 18.60 27.31 0.58
N ASN A 32 17.83 27.85 1.52
CA ASN A 32 17.97 29.25 1.95
C ASN A 32 19.37 29.58 2.49
N LYS A 33 19.94 28.71 3.34
CA LYS A 33 21.33 28.86 3.81
C LYS A 33 22.33 28.80 2.66
N SER A 34 22.08 27.97 1.65
CA SER A 34 22.95 27.89 0.49
C SER A 34 22.90 29.18 -0.32
N LEU A 35 21.72 29.78 -0.52
CA LEU A 35 21.57 31.07 -1.20
C LEU A 35 22.27 32.21 -0.44
N GLU A 36 22.16 32.24 0.88
CA GLU A 36 22.89 33.19 1.73
C GLU A 36 24.40 33.09 1.53
N ILE A 37 24.95 31.87 1.54
CA ILE A 37 26.40 31.67 1.32
C ILE A 37 26.79 32.07 -0.11
N ILE A 38 25.99 31.68 -1.11
CA ILE A 38 26.22 32.06 -2.51
C ILE A 38 26.25 33.58 -2.65
N GLN A 39 25.26 34.29 -2.10
CA GLN A 39 25.18 35.75 -2.16
C GLN A 39 26.38 36.40 -1.43
N SER A 40 26.76 35.89 -0.26
CA SER A 40 27.91 36.41 0.50
C SER A 40 29.25 36.24 -0.24
N ILE A 41 29.36 35.21 -1.09
CA ILE A 41 30.56 34.97 -1.88
C ILE A 41 30.52 35.84 -3.14
N THR A 42 29.43 35.81 -3.90
CA THR A 42 29.32 36.51 -5.19
C THR A 42 29.16 38.02 -5.05
N GLN A 43 28.72 38.50 -3.88
CA GLN A 43 28.49 39.92 -3.57
C GLN A 43 27.48 40.57 -4.53
N VAL A 44 26.49 39.81 -4.98
CA VAL A 44 25.37 40.30 -5.80
C VAL A 44 24.23 40.79 -4.92
N ASP A 45 23.36 41.63 -5.47
CA ASP A 45 22.25 42.24 -4.71
C ASP A 45 21.12 41.23 -4.45
N ARG A 46 20.86 40.31 -5.39
CA ARG A 46 19.89 39.22 -5.22
C ARG A 46 20.37 37.91 -5.82
N VAL A 47 20.07 36.80 -5.14
CA VAL A 47 20.19 35.43 -5.68
C VAL A 47 18.86 34.73 -5.51
N TYR A 48 18.36 34.08 -6.56
CA TYR A 48 17.06 33.41 -6.53
C TYR A 48 17.04 32.15 -7.38
N ILE A 49 16.03 31.32 -7.13
CA ILE A 49 15.80 30.07 -7.85
C ILE A 49 14.40 30.09 -8.43
N PHE A 50 14.33 29.78 -9.72
CA PHE A 50 13.08 29.40 -10.38
C PHE A 50 13.02 27.89 -10.55
N GLU A 51 11.86 27.30 -10.24
CA GLU A 51 11.53 25.94 -10.62
C GLU A 51 10.80 25.92 -11.96
N VAL A 52 11.23 25.05 -12.87
CA VAL A 52 10.59 24.83 -14.17
C VAL A 52 9.64 23.64 -14.08
N PHE A 53 8.46 23.80 -14.67
CA PHE A 53 7.42 22.77 -14.78
C PHE A 53 6.69 22.90 -16.12
N GLN A 54 5.82 21.94 -16.45
CA GLN A 54 5.02 21.97 -17.67
C GLN A 54 3.56 22.19 -17.32
N ASN A 55 2.86 22.99 -18.14
CA ASN A 55 1.41 23.08 -18.08
C ASN A 55 0.75 21.86 -18.76
N ILE A 56 -0.59 21.82 -18.78
CA ILE A 56 -1.38 20.72 -19.37
C ILE A 56 -1.10 20.56 -20.88
N GLU A 57 -0.71 21.64 -21.57
CA GLU A 57 -0.40 21.66 -23.00
C GLU A 57 1.07 21.30 -23.29
N GLY A 58 1.89 21.08 -22.25
CA GLY A 58 3.31 20.76 -22.36
C GLY A 58 4.23 21.99 -22.44
N ASN A 59 3.69 23.21 -22.36
CA ASN A 59 4.49 24.43 -22.41
C ASN A 59 5.29 24.61 -21.11
N PRO A 60 6.59 24.98 -21.21
CA PRO A 60 7.44 25.18 -20.05
C PRO A 60 7.09 26.49 -19.33
N LEU A 61 6.75 26.37 -18.05
CA LEU A 61 6.49 27.45 -17.12
C LEU A 61 7.58 27.50 -16.04
N ALA A 62 7.77 28.67 -15.43
CA ALA A 62 8.69 28.86 -14.32
C ALA A 62 8.06 29.66 -13.16
N ASN A 63 8.35 29.25 -11.93
CA ASN A 63 7.95 29.96 -10.71
C ASN A 63 9.16 30.29 -9.87
N GLN A 64 9.27 31.52 -9.39
CA GLN A 64 10.27 31.85 -8.37
C GLN A 64 9.87 31.20 -7.04
N VAL A 65 10.77 30.40 -6.47
CA VAL A 65 10.49 29.59 -5.27
C VAL A 65 11.42 29.89 -4.09
N PHE A 66 12.58 30.49 -4.33
CA PHE A 66 13.52 30.91 -3.31
C PHE A 66 14.22 32.19 -3.73
N GLU A 67 14.56 33.02 -2.74
CA GLU A 67 15.27 34.28 -2.92
C GLU A 67 16.08 34.61 -1.65
N TYR A 68 17.25 35.21 -1.86
CA TYR A 68 18.01 35.87 -0.82
C TYR A 68 18.50 37.22 -1.33
N CYS A 69 18.24 38.29 -0.56
CA CYS A 69 18.56 39.66 -0.92
C CYS A 69 19.62 40.24 0.03
N ALA A 70 20.50 41.08 -0.50
CA ALA A 70 21.41 41.88 0.30
C ALA A 70 20.64 42.92 1.16
N GLU A 71 21.29 43.42 2.20
CA GLU A 71 20.70 44.44 3.08
C GLU A 71 20.35 45.71 2.28
N GLY A 72 19.09 46.15 2.38
CA GLY A 72 18.59 47.35 1.67
C GLY A 72 18.08 47.10 0.25
N VAL A 73 18.04 45.84 -0.21
CA VAL A 73 17.45 45.45 -1.50
C VAL A 73 16.04 44.90 -1.28
N ASP A 74 15.08 45.39 -2.07
CA ASP A 74 13.69 44.92 -2.00
C ASP A 74 13.56 43.49 -2.57
N PRO A 75 12.92 42.57 -1.82
CA PRO A 75 12.68 41.20 -2.28
C PRO A 75 11.56 41.15 -3.33
N GLU A 76 11.70 40.24 -4.30
CA GLU A 76 10.74 40.00 -5.40
C GLU A 76 10.07 38.62 -5.30
N ILE A 77 10.33 37.84 -4.24
CA ILE A 77 9.77 36.49 -4.07
C ILE A 77 8.24 36.42 -4.16
N ASP A 78 7.54 37.47 -3.69
CA ASP A 78 6.07 37.57 -3.71
C ASP A 78 5.53 38.27 -4.97
N ASN A 79 6.38 38.58 -5.96
CA ASN A 79 5.99 39.26 -7.19
C ASN A 79 5.11 38.32 -8.06
N PRO A 80 3.84 38.65 -8.32
CA PRO A 80 2.95 37.81 -9.11
C PRO A 80 3.38 37.65 -10.57
N GLN A 81 4.17 38.58 -11.12
CA GLN A 81 4.67 38.50 -12.49
C GLN A 81 5.78 37.45 -12.65
N LEU A 82 6.38 37.02 -11.55
CA LEU A 82 7.44 36.00 -11.50
C LEU A 82 6.88 34.60 -11.18
N GLN A 83 5.55 34.47 -11.26
CA GLN A 83 4.81 33.22 -11.07
C GLN A 83 4.09 32.84 -12.36
N ASN A 84 4.20 31.58 -12.74
CA ASN A 84 3.73 30.99 -14.00
C ASN A 84 4.31 31.69 -15.24
N LEU A 85 5.60 32.02 -15.19
CA LEU A 85 6.30 32.67 -16.27
C LEU A 85 6.43 31.72 -17.47
N GLU A 86 5.83 32.07 -18.60
CA GLU A 86 5.93 31.30 -19.84
C GLU A 86 7.33 31.45 -20.45
N LEU A 87 8.13 30.38 -20.42
CA LEU A 87 9.45 30.42 -21.04
C LEU A 87 9.37 30.48 -22.57
N ILE A 88 8.29 29.97 -23.16
CA ILE A 88 8.00 30.08 -24.59
C ILE A 88 6.61 30.73 -24.73
N PRO A 89 6.47 31.84 -25.46
CA PRO A 89 7.45 32.45 -26.36
C PRO A 89 8.36 33.52 -25.70
N GLN A 90 8.07 33.94 -24.48
CA GLN A 90 8.62 35.19 -23.92
C GLN A 90 10.14 35.15 -23.65
N PHE A 91 10.66 33.98 -23.24
CA PHE A 91 12.07 33.74 -22.89
C PHE A 91 12.67 32.59 -23.70
N GLU A 92 12.28 32.45 -24.97
CA GLU A 92 12.71 31.33 -25.83
C GLU A 92 14.24 31.22 -25.93
N ARG A 93 14.93 32.37 -25.98
CA ARG A 93 16.39 32.46 -25.96
C ARG A 93 17.00 31.79 -24.71
N TRP A 94 16.40 32.02 -23.55
CA TRP A 94 16.85 31.46 -22.28
C TRP A 94 16.56 29.97 -22.23
N HIS A 95 15.35 29.56 -22.62
CA HIS A 95 14.95 28.16 -22.67
C HIS A 95 15.92 27.33 -23.53
N ASN A 96 16.21 27.81 -24.75
CA ASN A 96 17.14 27.14 -25.66
C ASN A 96 18.56 27.06 -25.11
N ALA A 97 19.05 28.13 -24.47
CA ALA A 97 20.36 28.13 -23.82
C ALA A 97 20.42 27.11 -22.67
N PHE A 98 19.39 27.07 -21.82
CA PHE A 98 19.33 26.17 -20.67
C PHE A 98 19.27 24.71 -21.07
N LEU A 99 18.52 24.35 -22.14
CA LEU A 99 18.51 22.98 -22.66
C LEU A 99 19.91 22.52 -23.08
N GLN A 100 20.70 23.42 -23.68
CA GLN A 100 22.08 23.17 -24.08
C GLN A 100 23.08 23.20 -22.90
N GLY A 101 22.62 23.52 -21.68
CA GLY A 101 23.49 23.70 -20.51
C GLY A 101 24.28 25.01 -20.52
N SER A 102 23.91 25.94 -21.39
CA SER A 102 24.49 27.29 -21.47
C SER A 102 23.77 28.24 -20.50
N TRP A 103 24.36 29.42 -20.30
CA TRP A 103 23.88 30.46 -19.38
C TRP A 103 23.56 31.75 -20.14
N ILE A 104 22.84 32.65 -19.47
CA ILE A 104 22.50 33.98 -19.99
C ILE A 104 23.08 35.01 -19.04
N GLY A 105 23.85 35.98 -19.52
CA GLY A 105 24.31 37.06 -18.65
C GLY A 105 24.90 38.24 -19.41
N GLY A 106 24.92 39.39 -18.74
CA GLY A 106 25.40 40.67 -19.29
C GLY A 106 24.64 41.86 -18.71
N HIS A 107 24.85 43.04 -19.30
CA HIS A 107 24.14 44.25 -18.94
C HIS A 107 22.73 44.23 -19.53
N ILE A 108 21.71 44.62 -18.75
CA ILE A 108 20.31 44.57 -19.19
C ILE A 108 20.07 45.46 -20.41
N VAL A 109 20.81 46.57 -20.54
CA VAL A 109 20.73 47.47 -21.70
C VAL A 109 21.05 46.78 -23.03
N ASP A 110 21.80 45.67 -23.02
CA ASP A 110 22.18 44.91 -24.22
C ASP A 110 21.21 43.74 -24.51
N PHE A 111 20.23 43.49 -23.64
CA PHE A 111 19.29 42.38 -23.79
C PHE A 111 18.17 42.72 -24.79
N PRO A 112 17.49 41.72 -25.37
CA PRO A 112 16.29 41.96 -26.18
C PRO A 112 15.23 42.75 -25.42
N GLN A 113 14.53 43.65 -26.12
CA GLN A 113 13.52 44.53 -25.51
C GLN A 113 12.39 43.77 -24.80
N SER A 114 12.02 42.58 -25.28
CA SER A 114 11.05 41.71 -24.62
C SER A 114 11.48 41.27 -23.21
N GLU A 115 12.77 41.07 -23.00
CA GLU A 115 13.34 40.66 -21.71
C GLU A 115 13.53 41.88 -20.78
N GLN A 116 13.96 43.02 -21.34
CA GLN A 116 14.10 44.29 -20.61
C GLN A 116 12.79 44.72 -19.92
N LEU A 117 11.64 44.52 -20.57
CA LEU A 117 10.33 44.87 -20.04
C LEU A 117 10.01 44.21 -18.69
N LEU A 118 10.56 43.02 -18.41
CA LEU A 118 10.40 42.33 -17.13
C LEU A 118 11.50 42.70 -16.12
N LEU A 119 12.72 42.96 -16.60
CA LEU A 119 13.92 43.10 -15.77
C LEU A 119 14.18 44.54 -15.29
N GLU A 120 13.92 45.55 -16.14
CA GLU A 120 14.13 46.97 -15.81
C GLU A 120 13.24 47.47 -14.65
N PRO A 121 11.94 47.09 -14.55
CA PRO A 121 11.09 47.50 -13.41
C PRO A 121 11.65 47.05 -12.06
N GLN A 122 12.41 45.94 -12.05
CA GLN A 122 13.08 45.38 -10.87
C GLN A 122 14.45 46.03 -10.60
N LYS A 123 14.81 47.09 -11.35
CA LYS A 123 16.06 47.87 -11.25
C LYS A 123 17.33 47.04 -11.49
N ILE A 124 17.25 45.98 -12.28
CA ILE A 124 18.40 45.12 -12.58
C ILE A 124 19.30 45.83 -13.60
N LEU A 125 20.57 46.04 -13.27
CA LEU A 125 21.57 46.65 -14.14
C LEU A 125 22.34 45.59 -14.94
N SER A 126 22.71 44.49 -14.28
CA SER A 126 23.35 43.33 -14.89
C SER A 126 22.83 42.04 -14.27
N LEU A 127 22.76 41.00 -15.10
CA LEU A 127 22.16 39.72 -14.76
C LEU A 127 23.10 38.57 -15.11
N LEU A 128 23.06 37.51 -14.31
CA LEU A 128 23.48 36.17 -14.71
C LEU A 128 22.37 35.18 -14.37
N VAL A 129 22.03 34.30 -15.30
CA VAL A 129 21.10 33.20 -15.11
C VAL A 129 21.75 31.92 -15.60
N ILE A 130 21.85 30.95 -14.70
CA ILE A 130 22.44 29.64 -14.97
C ILE A 130 21.38 28.53 -14.83
N PRO A 131 21.43 27.48 -15.65
CA PRO A 131 20.50 26.38 -15.56
C PRO A 131 20.79 25.49 -14.34
N ILE A 132 19.73 24.95 -13.74
CA ILE A 132 19.80 23.87 -12.75
C ILE A 132 19.40 22.59 -13.47
N LYS A 133 20.39 21.76 -13.82
CA LYS A 133 20.18 20.48 -14.50
C LYS A 133 20.61 19.32 -13.61
N VAL A 134 19.79 18.27 -13.59
CA VAL A 134 20.15 16.97 -13.00
C VAL A 134 19.82 15.88 -14.02
N GLU A 135 20.76 14.97 -14.28
CA GLU A 135 20.61 13.89 -15.29
C GLU A 135 20.09 14.40 -16.65
N ASN A 136 20.63 15.54 -17.11
CA ASN A 136 20.26 16.23 -18.36
C ASN A 136 18.82 16.81 -18.42
N HIS A 137 18.05 16.73 -17.34
CA HIS A 137 16.73 17.37 -17.24
C HIS A 137 16.84 18.77 -16.63
N LEU A 138 16.15 19.75 -17.22
CA LEU A 138 16.04 21.10 -16.68
C LEU A 138 15.02 21.13 -15.55
N ILE A 139 15.48 21.32 -14.32
CA ILE A 139 14.64 21.36 -13.12
C ILE A 139 14.26 22.80 -12.76
N GLY A 140 15.12 23.74 -13.14
CA GLY A 140 15.03 25.13 -12.74
C GLY A 140 16.16 25.95 -13.31
N PHE A 141 16.26 27.19 -12.88
CA PHE A 141 17.42 28.05 -13.11
C PHE A 141 17.67 28.93 -11.88
N MET A 142 18.90 29.39 -11.75
CA MET A 142 19.33 30.28 -10.68
C MET A 142 19.72 31.61 -11.28
N GLY A 143 19.20 32.71 -10.73
CA GLY A 143 19.49 34.06 -11.17
C GLY A 143 20.29 34.84 -10.13
N PHE A 144 21.08 35.78 -10.64
CA PHE A 144 21.98 36.64 -9.89
C PHE A 144 21.85 38.06 -10.42
N ASP A 145 21.22 38.93 -9.64
CA ASP A 145 20.97 40.31 -10.03
C ASP A 145 21.98 41.24 -9.38
N SER A 146 22.47 42.22 -10.14
CA SER A 146 23.09 43.42 -9.58
C SER A 146 22.24 44.63 -9.95
N THR A 147 21.69 45.29 -8.93
CA THR A 147 20.82 46.47 -8.99
C THR A 147 21.55 47.74 -8.56
N THR A 148 22.67 47.59 -7.85
CA THR A 148 23.46 48.73 -7.34
C THR A 148 24.68 49.04 -8.19
N VAL A 149 25.39 48.02 -8.68
CA VAL A 149 26.62 48.15 -9.45
C VAL A 149 26.58 47.21 -10.65
N GLU A 150 26.91 47.73 -11.84
CA GLU A 150 27.07 46.90 -13.03
C GLU A 150 28.23 45.90 -12.88
N ARG A 151 27.98 44.64 -13.25
CA ARG A 151 28.92 43.54 -13.14
C ARG A 151 29.02 42.75 -14.44
N ILE A 152 30.25 42.32 -14.77
CA ILE A 152 30.53 41.35 -15.83
C ILE A 152 31.12 40.10 -15.17
N TRP A 153 30.62 38.93 -15.57
CA TRP A 153 31.05 37.64 -15.04
C TRP A 153 32.19 37.05 -15.86
N SER A 154 33.19 36.50 -15.19
CA SER A 154 34.22 35.70 -15.86
C SER A 154 33.76 34.27 -16.11
N LEU A 155 34.29 33.61 -17.15
CA LEU A 155 33.92 32.22 -17.49
C LEU A 155 34.14 31.26 -16.31
N ASN A 156 35.25 31.39 -15.60
CA ASN A 156 35.57 30.55 -14.44
C ASN A 156 34.56 30.71 -13.30
N GLU A 157 34.07 31.93 -13.05
CA GLU A 157 33.04 32.17 -12.04
C GLU A 157 31.73 31.48 -12.43
N VAL A 158 31.34 31.58 -13.69
CA VAL A 158 30.10 30.98 -14.18
C VAL A 158 30.17 29.45 -14.15
N GLU A 159 31.27 28.86 -14.61
CA GLU A 159 31.47 27.40 -14.58
C GLU A 159 31.31 26.83 -13.15
N LEU A 160 31.91 27.47 -12.15
CA LEU A 160 31.80 27.01 -10.76
C LEU A 160 30.42 27.25 -10.14
N LEU A 161 29.72 28.32 -10.52
CA LEU A 161 28.33 28.53 -10.12
C LEU A 161 27.42 27.47 -10.73
N ILE A 162 27.68 27.04 -11.97
CA ILE A 162 26.98 25.92 -12.61
C ILE A 162 27.24 24.62 -11.83
N GLU A 163 28.46 24.35 -11.38
CA GLU A 163 28.73 23.18 -10.53
C GLU A 163 27.93 23.23 -9.22
N SER A 164 27.84 24.42 -8.60
CA SER A 164 27.04 24.63 -7.39
C SER A 164 25.55 24.48 -7.65
N SER A 165 25.07 24.83 -8.85
CA SER A 165 23.67 24.70 -9.26
C SER A 165 23.21 23.24 -9.28
N VAL A 166 24.10 22.29 -9.60
CA VAL A 166 23.81 20.84 -9.55
C VAL A 166 23.51 20.37 -8.13
N LEU A 167 24.24 20.86 -7.13
CA LEU A 167 23.99 20.56 -5.72
C LEU A 167 22.63 21.10 -5.26
N ILE A 168 22.29 22.32 -5.66
CA ILE A 168 20.96 22.91 -5.44
C ILE A 168 19.88 22.08 -6.14
N GLY A 169 20.12 21.63 -7.37
CA GLY A 169 19.21 20.74 -8.09
C GLY A 169 18.93 19.44 -7.34
N THR A 170 19.94 18.88 -6.68
CA THR A 170 19.80 17.68 -5.84
C THR A 170 18.91 17.95 -4.61
N LEU A 171 19.06 19.12 -3.96
CA LEU A 171 18.16 19.55 -2.89
C LEU A 171 16.72 19.76 -3.37
N LEU A 172 16.51 20.40 -4.53
CA LEU A 172 15.19 20.60 -5.11
C LEU A 172 14.48 19.28 -5.44
N LEU A 173 15.21 18.30 -5.99
CA LEU A 173 14.67 16.96 -6.22
C LEU A 173 14.26 16.27 -4.92
N ARG A 174 15.11 16.33 -3.90
CA ARG A 174 14.80 15.79 -2.57
C ARG A 174 13.54 16.45 -1.98
N ARG A 175 13.42 17.77 -2.07
CA ARG A 175 12.22 18.52 -1.67
C ARG A 175 10.96 18.00 -2.37
N LYS A 176 11.01 17.84 -3.69
CA LYS A 176 9.89 17.31 -4.49
C LYS A 176 9.50 15.90 -4.07
N GLN A 177 10.47 15.03 -3.80
CA GLN A 177 10.24 13.67 -3.32
C GLN A 177 9.61 13.64 -1.91
N GLU A 178 10.14 14.42 -0.96
CA GLU A 178 9.62 14.53 0.40
C GLU A 178 8.18 15.10 0.40
N ALA A 179 7.92 16.13 -0.41
CA ALA A 179 6.57 16.70 -0.56
C ALA A 179 5.59 15.69 -1.17
N LYS A 180 6.02 14.93 -2.19
CA LYS A 180 5.21 13.84 -2.77
C LYS A 180 4.86 12.79 -1.73
N LEU A 181 5.85 12.32 -0.95
CA LEU A 181 5.67 11.33 0.10
C LEU A 181 4.73 11.83 1.21
N ASN A 182 4.91 13.06 1.68
CA ASN A 182 4.07 13.65 2.72
C ASN A 182 2.62 13.82 2.27
N ARG A 183 2.39 14.22 1.01
CA ARG A 183 1.04 14.28 0.43
C ARG A 183 0.40 12.90 0.38
N LEU A 184 1.12 11.89 -0.11
CA LEU A 184 0.63 10.50 -0.14
C LEU A 184 0.27 10.01 1.27
N LYS A 185 1.14 10.27 2.25
CA LYS A 185 0.91 9.90 3.67
C LYS A 185 -0.29 10.63 4.29
N SER A 186 -0.49 11.91 3.96
CA SER A 186 -1.61 12.70 4.48
C SER A 186 -2.93 12.25 3.88
N ASN A 187 -2.95 12.02 2.56
CA ASN A 187 -4.12 11.45 1.86
C ASN A 187 -4.47 10.07 2.40
N LEU A 188 -3.46 9.23 2.66
CA LEU A 188 -3.62 7.93 3.31
C LEU A 188 -4.36 8.04 4.65
N LEU A 189 -3.85 8.87 5.57
CA LEU A 189 -4.44 9.01 6.90
C LEU A 189 -5.87 9.57 6.84
N SER A 190 -6.13 10.52 5.94
CA SER A 190 -7.47 11.08 5.74
C SER A 190 -8.45 10.02 5.22
N ASN A 191 -8.06 9.26 4.20
CA ASN A 191 -8.89 8.23 3.57
C ASN A 191 -9.17 7.07 4.52
N ILE A 192 -8.14 6.57 5.23
CA ILE A 192 -8.33 5.55 6.27
C ILE A 192 -9.30 6.04 7.33
N SER A 193 -9.12 7.27 7.82
CA SER A 193 -9.97 7.84 8.86
C SER A 193 -11.44 7.88 8.42
N HIS A 194 -11.70 8.24 7.16
CA HIS A 194 -13.04 8.23 6.60
C HIS A 194 -13.61 6.80 6.49
N GLU A 195 -12.85 5.88 5.89
CA GLU A 195 -13.27 4.48 5.69
C GLU A 195 -13.43 3.70 7.01
N PHE A 196 -12.78 4.12 8.10
CA PHE A 196 -13.03 3.60 9.45
C PHE A 196 -14.25 4.25 10.12
N ARG A 197 -14.44 5.58 9.96
CA ARG A 197 -15.52 6.32 10.63
C ARG A 197 -16.90 5.84 10.18
N THR A 198 -17.10 5.58 8.89
CA THR A 198 -18.41 5.15 8.36
C THR A 198 -18.92 3.85 8.98
N PRO A 199 -18.20 2.71 8.91
CA PRO A 199 -18.66 1.47 9.54
C PRO A 199 -18.72 1.59 11.07
N LEU A 200 -17.79 2.32 11.71
CA LEU A 200 -17.85 2.52 13.16
C LEU A 200 -19.12 3.27 13.60
N THR A 201 -19.53 4.28 12.82
CA THR A 201 -20.78 5.02 13.07
C THR A 201 -22.00 4.10 12.92
N GLY A 202 -21.99 3.21 11.93
CA GLY A 202 -23.02 2.18 11.77
C GLY A 202 -23.09 1.23 12.97
N ILE A 203 -21.95 0.66 13.39
CA ILE A 203 -21.86 -0.24 14.57
C ILE A 203 -22.43 0.44 15.80
N LEU A 204 -21.99 1.67 16.11
CA LEU A 204 -22.43 2.41 17.30
C LEU A 204 -23.91 2.81 17.21
N GLY A 205 -24.36 3.29 16.05
CA GLY A 205 -25.75 3.71 15.83
C GLY A 205 -26.74 2.56 15.97
N PHE A 206 -26.55 1.47 15.23
CA PHE A 206 -27.42 0.30 15.31
C PHE A 206 -27.33 -0.42 16.65
N SER A 207 -26.15 -0.46 17.29
CA SER A 207 -26.04 -0.98 18.66
C SER A 207 -26.85 -0.15 19.66
N LYS A 208 -26.92 1.17 19.48
CA LYS A 208 -27.74 2.05 20.32
C LYS A 208 -29.24 1.82 20.12
N LEU A 209 -29.67 1.57 18.88
CA LEU A 209 -31.05 1.22 18.55
C LEU A 209 -31.46 -0.15 19.14
N ILE A 210 -30.56 -1.14 19.14
CA ILE A 210 -30.79 -2.45 19.77
C ILE A 210 -30.96 -2.32 21.30
N GLN A 211 -30.23 -1.39 21.93
CA GLN A 211 -30.33 -1.12 23.37
C GLN A 211 -31.59 -0.33 23.75
N ASP A 212 -32.26 0.30 22.79
CA ASP A 212 -33.49 1.05 23.03
C ASP A 212 -34.70 0.11 23.05
N SER A 213 -35.18 -0.19 24.25
CA SER A 213 -36.34 -1.06 24.53
C SER A 213 -37.65 -0.62 23.85
N SER A 214 -37.71 0.58 23.28
CA SER A 214 -38.88 1.07 22.53
C SER A 214 -38.96 0.56 21.08
N VAL A 215 -37.87 -0.03 20.56
CA VAL A 215 -37.76 -0.44 19.15
C VAL A 215 -37.60 -1.96 19.04
N GLN A 216 -38.64 -2.69 19.45
CA GLN A 216 -38.62 -4.17 19.46
C GLN A 216 -38.73 -4.81 18.06
N ASP A 217 -39.35 -4.12 17.09
CA ASP A 217 -39.76 -4.73 15.83
C ASP A 217 -38.65 -4.94 14.78
N ASN A 218 -37.39 -4.57 15.05
CA ASN A 218 -36.32 -4.65 14.05
C ASN A 218 -34.93 -5.05 14.60
N ILE A 219 -34.86 -5.69 15.77
CA ILE A 219 -33.58 -6.06 16.41
C ILE A 219 -32.70 -6.91 15.49
N LEU A 220 -33.28 -7.91 14.80
CA LEU A 220 -32.54 -8.76 13.86
C LEU A 220 -31.99 -7.96 12.67
N HIS A 221 -32.77 -7.01 12.14
CA HIS A 221 -32.32 -6.13 11.07
C HIS A 221 -31.15 -5.24 11.52
N TYR A 222 -31.25 -4.62 12.70
CA TYR A 222 -30.17 -3.80 13.26
C TYR A 222 -28.92 -4.62 13.57
N ALA A 223 -29.08 -5.84 14.10
CA ALA A 223 -27.96 -6.74 14.35
C ALA A 223 -27.24 -7.10 13.03
N ALA A 224 -27.99 -7.38 11.96
CA ALA A 224 -27.42 -7.59 10.63
C ALA A 224 -26.67 -6.35 10.10
N GLN A 225 -27.17 -5.13 10.37
CA GLN A 225 -26.47 -3.90 9.99
C GLN A 225 -25.18 -3.67 10.80
N VAL A 226 -25.17 -4.02 12.09
CA VAL A 226 -23.94 -4.03 12.91
C VAL A 226 -22.93 -5.01 12.34
N GLU A 227 -23.36 -6.23 12.02
CA GLU A 227 -22.49 -7.26 11.45
C GLU A 227 -21.91 -6.82 10.10
N GLN A 228 -22.74 -6.28 9.19
CA GLN A 228 -22.28 -5.75 7.90
C GLN A 228 -21.26 -4.63 8.08
N SER A 229 -21.48 -3.73 9.04
CA SER A 229 -20.55 -2.64 9.34
C SER A 229 -19.23 -3.16 9.92
N ALA A 230 -19.28 -4.17 10.79
CA ALA A 230 -18.11 -4.82 11.35
C ALA A 230 -17.28 -5.54 10.27
N LYS A 231 -17.93 -6.30 9.37
CA LYS A 231 -17.28 -6.93 8.21
C LYS A 231 -16.61 -5.91 7.31
N ARG A 232 -17.26 -4.76 7.04
CA ARG A 232 -16.65 -3.67 6.26
C ARG A 232 -15.42 -3.09 6.96
N LEU A 233 -15.49 -2.84 8.27
CA LEU A 233 -14.34 -2.33 9.03
C LEU A 233 -13.17 -3.30 9.01
N GLN A 234 -13.45 -4.59 9.20
CA GLN A 234 -12.46 -5.67 9.16
C GLN A 234 -11.76 -5.70 7.79
N TYR A 235 -12.53 -5.70 6.69
CA TYR A 235 -11.98 -5.65 5.34
C TYR A 235 -11.09 -4.41 5.12
N THR A 236 -11.51 -3.23 5.59
CA THR A 236 -10.68 -2.01 5.50
C THR A 236 -9.37 -2.17 6.26
N LEU A 237 -9.42 -2.74 7.47
CA LEU A 237 -8.24 -2.97 8.31
C LEU A 237 -7.27 -3.98 7.67
N GLU A 238 -7.79 -5.09 7.17
CA GLU A 238 -7.00 -6.14 6.50
C GLU A 238 -6.24 -5.57 5.30
N ASN A 239 -6.90 -4.78 4.44
CA ASN A 239 -6.24 -4.13 3.30
C ASN A 239 -5.14 -3.15 3.74
N VAL A 240 -5.34 -2.39 4.82
CA VAL A 240 -4.34 -1.45 5.34
C VAL A 240 -3.12 -2.21 5.88
N LEU A 241 -3.35 -3.29 6.64
CA LEU A 241 -2.27 -4.12 7.17
C LEU A 241 -1.51 -4.81 6.03
N GLU A 242 -2.23 -5.41 5.08
CA GLU A 242 -1.62 -6.08 3.93
C GLU A 242 -0.78 -5.11 3.10
N PHE A 243 -1.29 -3.92 2.80
CA PHE A 243 -0.52 -2.88 2.13
C PHE A 243 0.72 -2.45 2.94
N SER A 244 0.58 -2.28 4.26
CA SER A 244 1.70 -1.92 5.14
C SER A 244 2.77 -3.02 5.16
N TYR A 245 2.39 -4.29 5.18
CA TYR A 245 3.32 -5.42 5.10
C TYR A 245 4.03 -5.44 3.74
N LEU A 246 3.31 -5.25 2.64
CA LEU A 246 3.88 -5.18 1.29
C LEU A 246 4.83 -3.99 1.10
N GLU A 247 4.55 -2.82 1.69
CA GLU A 247 5.43 -1.66 1.66
C GLU A 247 6.74 -1.87 2.44
N SER A 248 6.67 -2.59 3.55
CA SER A 248 7.84 -2.87 4.39
C SER A 248 8.81 -3.91 3.81
N ALA A 249 8.52 -4.44 2.61
CA ALA A 249 9.25 -5.55 1.96
C ALA A 249 9.45 -6.79 2.87
N SER A 250 8.62 -6.93 3.91
CA SER A 250 8.74 -7.97 4.94
C SER A 250 7.90 -9.21 4.61
N ILE A 251 7.59 -9.44 3.33
CA ILE A 251 6.77 -10.57 2.90
C ILE A 251 7.67 -11.66 2.34
N GLU A 252 7.62 -12.82 2.99
CA GLU A 252 8.29 -14.01 2.50
C GLU A 252 7.46 -14.68 1.42
N PHE A 253 8.01 -14.77 0.22
CA PHE A 253 7.43 -15.52 -0.88
C PHE A 253 7.71 -17.02 -0.68
N ARG A 254 6.64 -17.81 -0.48
CA ARG A 254 6.73 -19.27 -0.22
C ARG A 254 6.03 -20.05 -1.32
N PRO A 255 6.65 -20.18 -2.50
CA PRO A 255 6.04 -20.91 -3.60
C PRO A 255 5.96 -22.40 -3.27
N GLN A 256 4.82 -23.01 -3.57
CA GLN A 256 4.62 -24.44 -3.47
C GLN A 256 3.85 -24.94 -4.69
N GLN A 257 3.87 -26.25 -4.92
CA GLN A 257 3.06 -26.87 -5.95
C GLN A 257 1.59 -26.80 -5.52
N ILE A 258 0.75 -26.14 -6.31
CA ILE A 258 -0.68 -25.98 -6.05
C ILE A 258 -1.52 -26.42 -7.24
N HIS A 259 -2.71 -26.93 -6.94
CA HIS A 259 -3.80 -27.08 -7.91
C HIS A 259 -4.57 -25.75 -7.96
N ILE A 260 -4.46 -25.02 -9.06
CA ILE A 260 -5.01 -23.66 -9.16
C ILE A 260 -6.54 -23.67 -9.06
N SER A 261 -7.20 -24.67 -9.67
CA SER A 261 -8.65 -24.81 -9.63
C SER A 261 -9.17 -25.02 -8.20
N GLU A 262 -8.55 -25.93 -7.45
CA GLU A 262 -8.87 -26.19 -6.04
C GLU A 262 -8.55 -24.98 -5.15
N THR A 263 -7.38 -24.37 -5.37
CA THR A 263 -6.95 -23.20 -4.60
C THR A 263 -7.96 -22.05 -4.74
N LEU A 264 -8.44 -21.77 -5.95
CA LEU A 264 -9.36 -20.66 -6.19
C LEU A 264 -10.83 -21.01 -5.97
N GLN A 265 -11.17 -22.29 -5.72
CA GLN A 265 -12.56 -22.72 -5.56
C GLN A 265 -13.29 -21.96 -4.45
N SER A 266 -12.65 -21.80 -3.29
CA SER A 266 -13.20 -21.02 -2.16
C SER A 266 -13.55 -19.58 -2.54
N VAL A 267 -12.61 -18.88 -3.18
CA VAL A 267 -12.77 -17.49 -3.66
C VAL A 267 -13.91 -17.42 -4.69
N VAL A 268 -13.91 -18.32 -5.67
CA VAL A 268 -14.95 -18.39 -6.71
C VAL A 268 -16.33 -18.63 -6.13
N SER A 269 -16.48 -19.53 -5.15
CA SER A 269 -17.74 -19.82 -4.49
C SER A 269 -18.27 -18.62 -3.72
N GLU A 270 -17.41 -17.90 -3.00
CA GLU A 270 -17.78 -16.70 -2.27
C GLU A 270 -18.30 -15.59 -3.20
N TYR A 271 -17.53 -15.25 -4.24
CA TYR A 271 -17.91 -14.16 -5.15
C TYR A 271 -19.06 -14.53 -6.07
N ARG A 272 -19.27 -15.81 -6.37
CA ARG A 272 -20.50 -16.28 -7.02
C ARG A 272 -21.73 -15.98 -6.17
N ALA A 273 -21.68 -16.27 -4.86
CA ALA A 273 -22.80 -15.97 -3.96
C ALA A 273 -23.07 -14.45 -3.89
N GLN A 274 -22.03 -13.62 -3.88
CA GLN A 274 -22.18 -12.16 -3.93
C GLN A 274 -22.79 -11.67 -5.26
N ALA A 275 -22.37 -12.23 -6.40
CA ALA A 275 -22.93 -11.94 -7.71
C ALA A 275 -24.41 -12.33 -7.79
N GLU A 276 -24.80 -13.49 -7.24
CA GLU A 276 -26.19 -13.95 -7.17
C GLU A 276 -27.08 -13.00 -6.36
N ILE A 277 -26.61 -12.49 -5.22
CA ILE A 277 -27.32 -11.48 -4.41
C ILE A 277 -27.59 -10.21 -5.24
N LYS A 278 -26.61 -9.79 -6.06
CA LYS A 278 -26.74 -8.67 -7.00
C LYS A 278 -27.44 -9.04 -8.32
N LYS A 279 -27.83 -10.30 -8.52
CA LYS A 279 -28.44 -10.83 -9.75
C LYS A 279 -27.58 -10.65 -11.01
N LEU A 280 -26.26 -10.75 -10.87
CA LEU A 280 -25.32 -10.73 -11.99
C LEU A 280 -25.08 -12.14 -12.53
N GLY A 281 -24.84 -12.25 -13.84
CA GLY A 281 -24.28 -13.47 -14.42
C GLY A 281 -22.86 -13.70 -13.91
N PHE A 282 -22.52 -14.94 -13.53
CA PHE A 282 -21.17 -15.28 -13.08
C PHE A 282 -20.69 -16.55 -13.75
N THR A 283 -19.66 -16.45 -14.59
CA THR A 283 -19.11 -17.60 -15.33
C THR A 283 -17.64 -17.80 -15.02
N VAL A 284 -17.22 -19.07 -14.98
CA VAL A 284 -15.83 -19.46 -14.77
C VAL A 284 -15.45 -20.44 -15.86
N GLN A 285 -14.33 -20.18 -16.52
CA GLN A 285 -13.76 -21.10 -17.51
C GLN A 285 -12.32 -21.40 -17.13
N PHE A 286 -11.97 -22.67 -17.22
CA PHE A 286 -10.64 -23.16 -16.92
C PHE A 286 -10.11 -23.94 -18.14
N SER A 287 -8.91 -23.58 -18.60
CA SER A 287 -8.18 -24.26 -19.66
C SER A 287 -6.70 -24.46 -19.30
N GLY A 288 -6.10 -25.55 -19.81
CA GLY A 288 -4.68 -25.84 -19.62
C GLY A 288 -4.35 -26.72 -18.42
N ASP A 289 -3.11 -26.62 -17.94
CA ASP A 289 -2.61 -27.42 -16.79
C ASP A 289 -3.20 -26.91 -15.47
N ASP A 290 -3.54 -27.81 -14.54
CA ASP A 290 -4.06 -27.39 -13.22
C ASP A 290 -2.95 -27.12 -12.19
N VAL A 291 -1.74 -27.59 -12.46
CA VAL A 291 -0.64 -27.57 -11.49
C VAL A 291 0.35 -26.44 -11.79
N ILE A 292 0.55 -25.55 -10.83
CA ILE A 292 1.54 -24.46 -10.90
C ILE A 292 2.39 -24.40 -9.62
N TYR A 293 3.57 -23.79 -9.71
CA TYR A 293 4.43 -23.51 -8.57
C TYR A 293 4.28 -22.04 -8.19
N CYS A 294 3.53 -21.75 -7.14
CA CYS A 294 3.14 -20.39 -6.75
C CYS A 294 2.74 -20.33 -5.27
N ASP A 295 2.72 -19.14 -4.66
CA ASP A 295 2.10 -18.95 -3.35
C ASP A 295 0.58 -18.81 -3.54
N GLY A 296 -0.15 -19.89 -3.22
CA GLY A 296 -1.61 -19.94 -3.35
C GLY A 296 -2.34 -18.89 -2.51
N ARG A 297 -1.76 -18.36 -1.43
CA ARG A 297 -2.38 -17.31 -0.61
C ARG A 297 -2.43 -16.00 -1.39
N HIS A 298 -1.29 -15.57 -1.93
CA HIS A 298 -1.21 -14.34 -2.72
C HIS A 298 -2.04 -14.45 -4.01
N LEU A 299 -2.11 -15.64 -4.60
CA LEU A 299 -2.98 -15.88 -5.75
C LEU A 299 -4.47 -15.71 -5.41
N LYS A 300 -4.91 -16.26 -4.26
CA LYS A 300 -6.27 -16.05 -3.76
C LYS A 300 -6.56 -14.56 -3.54
N THR A 301 -5.66 -13.85 -2.89
CA THR A 301 -5.80 -12.40 -2.66
C THR A 301 -5.95 -11.64 -3.97
N ILE A 302 -5.07 -11.89 -4.95
CA ILE A 302 -5.11 -11.21 -6.25
C ILE A 302 -6.47 -11.41 -6.92
N VAL A 303 -6.94 -12.66 -7.01
CA VAL A 303 -8.22 -12.98 -7.67
C VAL A 303 -9.40 -12.39 -6.89
N ALA A 304 -9.36 -12.43 -5.56
CA ALA A 304 -10.38 -11.85 -4.70
C ALA A 304 -10.54 -10.34 -4.94
N HIS A 305 -9.44 -9.57 -4.95
CA HIS A 305 -9.49 -8.12 -5.22
C HIS A 305 -10.05 -7.80 -6.61
N LEU A 306 -9.68 -8.58 -7.64
CA LEU A 306 -10.19 -8.38 -8.99
C LEU A 306 -11.68 -8.70 -9.11
N LEU A 307 -12.14 -9.83 -8.56
CA LEU A 307 -13.55 -10.23 -8.58
C LEU A 307 -14.42 -9.27 -7.75
N GLN A 308 -13.93 -8.82 -6.59
CA GLN A 308 -14.64 -7.86 -5.76
C GLN A 308 -14.84 -6.54 -6.50
N ASN A 309 -13.83 -6.05 -7.21
CA ASN A 309 -13.96 -4.85 -8.04
C ASN A 309 -14.97 -5.07 -9.17
N ALA A 310 -14.89 -6.19 -9.90
CA ALA A 310 -15.82 -6.51 -10.97
C ALA A 310 -17.28 -6.53 -10.50
N ILE A 311 -17.57 -7.20 -9.38
CA ILE A 311 -18.93 -7.29 -8.81
C ILE A 311 -19.37 -5.95 -8.22
N LYS A 312 -18.47 -5.20 -7.59
CA LYS A 312 -18.77 -3.90 -7.00
C LYS A 312 -19.23 -2.90 -8.07
N PHE A 313 -18.52 -2.81 -9.19
CA PHE A 313 -18.74 -1.81 -10.25
C PHE A 313 -19.67 -2.27 -11.38
N THR A 314 -20.16 -3.51 -11.32
CA THR A 314 -21.21 -4.01 -12.21
C THR A 314 -22.55 -3.97 -11.49
N ASN A 315 -23.51 -3.21 -12.03
CA ASN A 315 -24.86 -3.12 -11.47
C ASN A 315 -25.81 -4.12 -12.13
N GLU A 316 -25.70 -4.29 -13.45
CA GLU A 316 -26.43 -5.26 -14.26
C GLU A 316 -25.47 -5.86 -15.28
N GLY A 317 -25.71 -7.10 -15.68
CA GLY A 317 -24.87 -7.82 -16.65
C GLY A 317 -24.12 -8.99 -16.00
N GLU A 318 -22.85 -9.17 -16.35
CA GLU A 318 -22.09 -10.35 -15.99
C GLU A 318 -20.63 -10.09 -15.62
N VAL A 319 -20.09 -11.01 -14.84
CA VAL A 319 -18.67 -11.12 -14.48
C VAL A 319 -18.17 -12.49 -14.91
N GLN A 320 -17.03 -12.52 -15.58
CA GLN A 320 -16.41 -13.75 -16.07
C GLN A 320 -14.97 -13.86 -15.57
N LEU A 321 -14.62 -15.03 -15.05
CA LEU A 321 -13.27 -15.42 -14.68
C LEU A 321 -12.76 -16.46 -15.68
N LEU A 322 -11.68 -16.13 -16.40
CA LEU A 322 -10.97 -17.06 -17.28
C LEU A 322 -9.63 -17.41 -16.65
N LEU A 323 -9.31 -18.70 -16.62
CA LEU A 323 -8.00 -19.20 -16.23
C LEU A 323 -7.43 -20.03 -17.37
N ASP A 324 -6.27 -19.61 -17.88
CA ASP A 324 -5.56 -20.30 -18.95
C ASP A 324 -4.11 -20.57 -18.54
N VAL A 325 -3.81 -21.82 -18.20
CA VAL A 325 -2.47 -22.22 -17.75
C VAL A 325 -1.70 -22.84 -18.91
N ARG A 326 -0.70 -22.11 -19.39
CA ARG A 326 0.19 -22.52 -20.48
C ARG A 326 1.53 -22.99 -19.93
N LYS A 327 2.38 -23.59 -20.76
CA LYS A 327 3.71 -24.09 -20.35
C LYS A 327 4.56 -23.05 -19.62
N ASP A 328 4.62 -21.83 -20.14
CA ASP A 328 5.55 -20.80 -19.64
C ASP A 328 4.86 -19.76 -18.74
N ASN A 329 3.53 -19.66 -18.78
CA ASN A 329 2.79 -18.63 -18.05
C ASN A 329 1.39 -19.12 -17.63
N CYS A 330 0.92 -18.65 -16.49
CA CYS A 330 -0.48 -18.71 -16.08
C CYS A 330 -1.14 -17.36 -16.37
N ILE A 331 -2.22 -17.38 -17.15
CA ILE A 331 -3.00 -16.19 -17.49
C ILE A 331 -4.33 -16.27 -16.74
N ILE A 332 -4.69 -15.21 -16.03
CA ILE A 332 -6.00 -15.08 -15.38
C ILE A 332 -6.64 -13.78 -15.87
N GLU A 333 -7.86 -13.87 -16.35
CA GLU A 333 -8.61 -12.72 -16.85
C GLU A 333 -9.92 -12.57 -16.08
N VAL A 334 -10.19 -11.36 -15.60
CA VAL A 334 -11.47 -10.97 -15.00
C VAL A 334 -12.13 -9.95 -15.91
N HIS A 335 -13.25 -10.34 -16.49
CA HIS A 335 -14.07 -9.50 -17.35
C HIS A 335 -15.29 -9.02 -16.57
N ASP A 336 -15.56 -7.72 -16.64
CA ASP A 336 -16.80 -7.12 -16.14
C ASP A 336 -17.53 -6.38 -17.26
N SER A 337 -18.86 -6.33 -17.16
CA SER A 337 -19.73 -5.51 -18.00
C SER A 337 -20.18 -4.22 -17.28
N GLY A 338 -19.38 -3.73 -16.33
CA GLY A 338 -19.71 -2.60 -15.48
C GLY A 338 -19.51 -1.24 -16.17
N ILE A 339 -19.25 -0.20 -15.36
CA ILE A 339 -19.09 1.18 -15.84
C ILE A 339 -17.86 1.40 -16.74
N GLY A 340 -16.92 0.46 -16.73
CA GLY A 340 -15.64 0.58 -17.43
C GLY A 340 -14.68 1.59 -16.77
N ILE A 341 -13.44 1.60 -17.25
CA ILE A 341 -12.41 2.54 -16.82
C ILE A 341 -12.01 3.39 -18.03
N SER A 342 -11.83 4.69 -17.85
CA SER A 342 -11.37 5.60 -18.90
C SER A 342 -9.86 5.44 -19.12
N GLU A 343 -9.43 5.39 -20.39
CA GLU A 343 -8.03 5.18 -20.78
C GLU A 343 -7.01 6.13 -20.10
N PRO A 344 -7.30 7.43 -19.89
CA PRO A 344 -6.35 8.34 -19.23
C PRO A 344 -5.96 7.93 -17.80
N VAL A 345 -6.74 7.06 -17.16
CA VAL A 345 -6.57 6.68 -15.75
C VAL A 345 -5.94 5.29 -15.59
N PHE A 346 -5.72 4.54 -16.67
CA PHE A 346 -5.21 3.15 -16.62
C PHE A 346 -3.88 3.00 -15.88
N HIS A 347 -3.03 4.03 -15.88
CA HIS A 347 -1.77 3.99 -15.16
C HIS A 347 -1.94 4.35 -13.67
N SER A 348 -2.83 5.28 -13.34
CA SER A 348 -2.99 5.76 -11.97
C SER A 348 -3.91 4.91 -11.09
N ILE A 349 -4.72 4.01 -11.66
CA ILE A 349 -5.56 3.08 -10.86
C ILE A 349 -4.72 2.10 -10.00
N PHE A 350 -3.44 1.91 -10.33
CA PHE A 350 -2.51 1.10 -9.54
C PHE A 350 -1.73 1.93 -8.51
N ASP A 351 -1.86 3.26 -8.55
CA ASP A 351 -1.27 4.12 -7.54
C ASP A 351 -2.05 4.00 -6.22
N PRO A 352 -1.36 3.90 -5.07
CA PRO A 352 -2.02 3.81 -3.77
C PRO A 352 -2.99 4.97 -3.54
N PHE A 353 -4.18 4.64 -3.05
CA PHE A 353 -5.21 5.60 -2.64
C PHE A 353 -5.88 6.38 -3.77
N THR A 354 -5.67 5.97 -5.03
CA THR A 354 -6.40 6.54 -6.16
C THR A 354 -7.85 6.05 -6.14
N GLN A 355 -8.79 6.99 -6.20
CA GLN A 355 -10.22 6.73 -6.39
C GLN A 355 -10.69 7.44 -7.66
N LEU A 356 -11.58 6.79 -8.44
CA LEU A 356 -12.15 7.36 -9.67
C LEU A 356 -13.16 8.50 -9.43
N SER A 357 -13.35 8.92 -8.18
CA SER A 357 -14.41 9.85 -7.74
C SER A 357 -14.12 11.34 -8.01
N ASP A 358 -12.99 11.71 -8.60
CA ASP A 358 -12.64 13.12 -8.85
C ASP A 358 -13.43 13.78 -10.01
N GLY A 359 -14.32 13.05 -10.70
CA GLY A 359 -15.06 13.63 -11.84
C GLY A 359 -16.52 13.20 -12.04
N LEU A 360 -16.93 12.01 -11.62
CA LEU A 360 -18.26 11.47 -11.97
C LEU A 360 -18.88 10.67 -10.81
N GLY A 361 -19.81 11.31 -10.10
CA GLY A 361 -20.78 10.62 -9.25
C GLY A 361 -20.27 10.22 -7.86
N ARG A 362 -20.97 10.71 -6.84
CA ARG A 362 -20.69 10.56 -5.40
C ARG A 362 -20.99 9.14 -4.86
N GLY A 363 -20.73 8.08 -5.63
CA GLY A 363 -21.37 6.76 -5.45
C GLY A 363 -20.47 5.59 -5.02
N PHE A 364 -19.14 5.70 -5.06
CA PHE A 364 -18.27 4.53 -4.82
C PHE A 364 -17.21 4.81 -3.75
N GLU A 365 -17.51 4.37 -2.53
CA GLU A 365 -16.59 4.39 -1.37
C GLU A 365 -15.58 3.22 -1.40
N GLY A 366 -14.41 3.36 -0.79
CA GLY A 366 -13.41 2.29 -0.66
C GLY A 366 -11.98 2.80 -0.44
N THR A 367 -11.07 1.96 0.07
CA THR A 367 -9.71 2.39 0.46
C THR A 367 -8.80 2.85 -0.68
N GLY A 368 -9.10 2.49 -1.93
CA GLY A 368 -8.19 2.69 -3.07
C GLY A 368 -6.92 1.84 -2.98
N LEU A 369 -6.91 0.79 -2.15
CA LEU A 369 -5.74 -0.08 -1.92
C LEU A 369 -5.77 -1.41 -2.69
N GLY A 370 -6.93 -1.87 -3.16
CA GLY A 370 -7.06 -3.19 -3.76
C GLY A 370 -6.16 -3.42 -4.99
N LEU A 371 -6.22 -2.55 -6.00
CA LEU A 371 -5.37 -2.67 -7.20
C LEU A 371 -3.87 -2.43 -6.91
N PRO A 372 -3.48 -1.47 -6.05
CA PRO A 372 -2.11 -1.36 -5.56
C PRO A 372 -1.58 -2.64 -4.89
N ILE A 373 -2.40 -3.31 -4.06
CA ILE A 373 -2.06 -4.60 -3.44
C ILE A 373 -1.85 -5.66 -4.52
N VAL A 374 -2.77 -5.78 -5.48
CA VAL A 374 -2.64 -6.69 -6.64
C VAL A 374 -1.32 -6.43 -7.39
N LYS A 375 -0.98 -5.16 -7.65
CA LYS A 375 0.24 -4.80 -8.37
C LYS A 375 1.49 -5.24 -7.60
N LYS A 376 1.57 -4.95 -6.30
CA LYS A 376 2.70 -5.34 -5.45
C LYS A 376 2.82 -6.86 -5.31
N LEU A 377 1.70 -7.58 -5.16
CA LEU A 377 1.70 -9.04 -5.12
C LEU A 377 2.17 -9.64 -6.45
N LEU A 378 1.75 -9.07 -7.59
CA LEU A 378 2.25 -9.49 -8.89
C LEU A 378 3.75 -9.20 -9.05
N ASP A 379 4.24 -8.07 -8.56
CA ASP A 379 5.69 -7.78 -8.59
C ASP A 379 6.48 -8.84 -7.80
N LEU A 380 5.96 -9.34 -6.66
CA LEU A 380 6.54 -10.47 -5.92
C LEU A 380 6.51 -11.79 -6.72
N LEU A 381 5.44 -12.00 -7.50
CA LEU A 381 5.27 -13.17 -8.36
C LEU A 381 5.99 -13.04 -9.72
N ASN A 382 6.76 -11.97 -9.95
CA ASN A 382 7.32 -11.60 -11.25
C ASN A 382 6.26 -11.53 -12.37
N GLY A 383 5.02 -11.24 -12.00
CA GLY A 383 3.88 -11.15 -12.88
C GLY A 383 3.62 -9.74 -13.42
N THR A 384 2.70 -9.66 -14.36
CA THR A 384 2.24 -8.40 -14.97
C THR A 384 0.73 -8.31 -14.95
N ILE A 385 0.20 -7.09 -14.89
CA ILE A 385 -1.24 -6.79 -15.02
C ILE A 385 -1.45 -5.80 -16.16
N GLN A 386 -2.50 -6.03 -16.94
CA GLN A 386 -2.97 -5.14 -18.00
C GLN A 386 -4.47 -4.91 -17.81
N VAL A 387 -4.93 -3.71 -18.15
CA VAL A 387 -6.33 -3.35 -18.17
C VAL A 387 -6.72 -2.89 -19.58
N THR A 388 -7.84 -3.41 -20.08
CA THR A 388 -8.40 -3.00 -21.37
C THR A 388 -9.91 -2.81 -21.25
N LYS A 389 -10.49 -2.10 -22.21
CA LYS A 389 -11.95 -1.93 -22.28
C LYS A 389 -12.60 -3.22 -22.78
N ASN A 390 -13.66 -3.65 -22.10
CA ASN A 390 -14.45 -4.81 -22.51
C ASN A 390 -15.38 -4.46 -23.68
N THR A 391 -15.57 -5.41 -24.60
CA THR A 391 -16.49 -5.30 -25.75
C THR A 391 -17.93 -4.98 -25.35
N PHE A 392 -18.35 -5.36 -24.14
CA PHE A 392 -19.71 -5.13 -23.64
C PHE A 392 -19.85 -3.88 -22.74
N GLY A 393 -18.82 -3.04 -22.63
CA GLY A 393 -18.92 -1.74 -21.95
C GLY A 393 -18.26 -1.62 -20.56
N GLY A 394 -17.62 -2.67 -20.05
CA GLY A 394 -16.87 -2.65 -18.78
C GLY A 394 -15.34 -2.72 -18.96
N SER A 395 -14.66 -3.43 -18.06
CA SER A 395 -13.19 -3.61 -18.06
C SER A 395 -12.79 -5.08 -18.19
N THR A 396 -11.56 -5.31 -18.64
CA THR A 396 -10.89 -6.61 -18.61
C THR A 396 -9.55 -6.43 -17.92
N PHE A 397 -9.40 -7.10 -16.78
CA PHE A 397 -8.13 -7.19 -16.07
C PHE A 397 -7.46 -8.50 -16.43
N ARG A 398 -6.30 -8.42 -17.06
CA ARG A 398 -5.50 -9.56 -17.48
C ARG A 398 -4.22 -9.61 -16.67
N ILE A 399 -4.04 -10.66 -15.88
CA ILE A 399 -2.80 -10.92 -15.17
C ILE A 399 -2.05 -12.09 -15.79
N GLN A 400 -0.73 -11.99 -15.82
CA GLN A 400 0.17 -13.02 -16.32
C GLN A 400 1.22 -13.30 -15.26
N ILE A 401 1.35 -14.56 -14.86
CA ILE A 401 2.33 -15.03 -13.87
C ILE A 401 3.27 -16.03 -14.58
N PRO A 402 4.59 -15.77 -14.61
CA PRO A 402 5.56 -16.71 -15.17
C PRO A 402 5.55 -18.04 -14.41
N ARG A 403 5.62 -19.16 -15.13
CA ARG A 403 5.84 -20.48 -14.53
C ARG A 403 7.35 -20.72 -14.46
N THR A 404 7.97 -20.46 -13.31
CA THR A 404 9.36 -20.87 -13.09
C THR A 404 9.39 -22.38 -12.86
N VAL A 405 9.83 -23.12 -13.88
CA VAL A 405 9.96 -24.58 -13.84
C VAL A 405 11.30 -24.94 -13.19
N GLU A 406 11.55 -24.52 -11.96
CA GLU A 406 12.68 -25.04 -11.20
C GLU A 406 12.18 -25.63 -9.88
N HIS A 407 12.45 -26.92 -9.72
CA HIS A 407 12.11 -27.81 -8.61
C HIS A 407 10.74 -28.50 -8.64
N LEU A 408 10.51 -29.27 -9.73
CA LEU A 408 9.60 -30.43 -9.73
C LEU A 408 10.24 -31.61 -8.96
N HIS A 409 10.43 -31.49 -7.64
CA HIS A 409 10.68 -32.65 -6.78
C HIS A 409 10.04 -32.48 -5.40
N SER A 410 8.91 -33.15 -5.23
CA SER A 410 8.40 -33.83 -4.03
C SER A 410 8.71 -33.20 -2.66
N SER A 411 7.65 -32.69 -2.04
CA SER A 411 7.35 -32.97 -0.63
C SER A 411 5.84 -32.95 -0.46
N ALA A 412 5.27 -34.14 -0.31
CA ALA A 412 3.86 -34.33 0.03
C ALA A 412 3.60 -33.72 1.40
N HIS A 413 2.61 -32.84 1.50
CA HIS A 413 2.06 -32.41 2.78
C HIS A 413 1.34 -33.57 3.46
N PRO A 414 1.30 -33.59 4.81
CA PRO A 414 0.80 -34.73 5.55
C PRO A 414 -0.67 -34.98 5.27
N VAL A 415 -0.96 -36.27 5.09
CA VAL A 415 -2.27 -36.88 5.00
C VAL A 415 -3.19 -36.37 6.11
N VAL A 416 -4.41 -35.94 5.74
CA VAL A 416 -5.56 -35.84 6.64
C VAL A 416 -5.77 -37.22 7.28
N GLY A 417 -5.17 -37.41 8.45
CA GLY A 417 -5.36 -38.60 9.27
C GLY A 417 -6.71 -38.51 9.97
N LYS A 418 -7.54 -39.55 9.83
CA LYS A 418 -8.67 -39.75 10.74
C LYS A 418 -8.10 -40.04 12.14
N PHE A 419 -8.41 -39.20 13.13
CA PHE A 419 -8.06 -39.46 14.52
C PHE A 419 -9.30 -39.96 15.26
N ASP A 420 -9.20 -41.13 15.89
CA ASP A 420 -10.22 -41.58 16.85
C ASP A 420 -9.99 -40.81 18.16
N LEU A 421 -10.88 -39.89 18.48
CA LEU A 421 -10.80 -39.12 19.72
C LEU A 421 -11.15 -40.01 20.91
N MET A 422 -10.23 -40.11 21.87
CA MET A 422 -10.41 -40.92 23.09
C MET A 422 -11.47 -40.34 24.07
N SER A 423 -11.97 -39.12 23.83
CA SER A 423 -12.97 -38.44 24.66
C SER A 423 -13.66 -37.29 23.90
N ASP A 424 -14.97 -37.13 24.11
CA ASP A 424 -15.77 -36.05 23.50
C ASP A 424 -15.59 -34.67 24.18
N ARG A 425 -14.69 -34.59 25.17
CA ARG A 425 -14.42 -33.36 25.93
C ARG A 425 -13.42 -32.48 25.18
N VAL A 426 -13.79 -31.23 24.96
CA VAL A 426 -12.95 -30.20 24.35
C VAL A 426 -12.45 -29.24 25.43
N LEU A 427 -11.16 -28.96 25.46
CA LEU A 427 -10.60 -27.86 26.26
C LEU A 427 -10.20 -26.71 25.35
N TYR A 428 -10.79 -25.53 25.55
CA TYR A 428 -10.39 -24.29 24.87
C TYR A 428 -9.67 -23.35 25.83
N VAL A 429 -8.45 -22.95 25.49
CA VAL A 429 -7.59 -22.06 26.29
C VAL A 429 -7.40 -20.76 25.53
N GLU A 430 -7.92 -19.66 26.08
CA GLU A 430 -8.01 -18.35 25.41
C GLU A 430 -8.18 -17.24 26.44
N ASP A 431 -7.34 -16.20 26.41
CA ASP A 431 -7.38 -15.08 27.37
C ASP A 431 -8.56 -14.13 27.11
N ASN A 432 -9.04 -14.04 25.87
CA ASN A 432 -10.15 -13.18 25.48
C ASN A 432 -11.53 -13.73 25.92
N PRO A 433 -12.23 -13.04 26.85
CA PRO A 433 -13.53 -13.51 27.36
C PRO A 433 -14.63 -13.54 26.30
N ILE A 434 -14.55 -12.68 25.27
CA ILE A 434 -15.54 -12.63 24.18
C ILE A 434 -15.41 -13.88 23.32
N LEU A 435 -14.19 -14.26 22.92
CA LEU A 435 -13.94 -15.47 22.15
C LEU A 435 -14.31 -16.73 22.94
N ARG A 436 -14.01 -16.79 24.25
CA ARG A 436 -14.47 -17.89 25.12
C ARG A 436 -16.00 -18.02 25.13
N LYS A 437 -16.73 -16.89 25.14
CA LYS A 437 -18.19 -16.89 25.10
C LYS A 437 -18.71 -17.32 23.72
N LEU A 438 -18.08 -16.87 22.65
CA LEU A 438 -18.39 -17.25 21.28
C LEU A 438 -18.22 -18.77 21.08
N ILE A 439 -17.05 -19.33 21.43
CA ILE A 439 -16.79 -20.78 21.34
C ILE A 439 -17.83 -21.58 22.13
N ARG A 440 -18.14 -21.16 23.36
CA ARG A 440 -19.13 -21.87 24.18
C ARG A 440 -20.54 -21.84 23.58
N SER A 441 -20.90 -20.76 22.88
CA SER A 441 -22.18 -20.63 22.19
C SER A 441 -22.21 -21.44 20.88
N THR A 442 -21.14 -21.37 20.09
CA THR A 442 -21.01 -22.05 18.79
C THR A 442 -20.93 -23.56 18.94
N LEU A 443 -20.20 -24.04 19.94
CA LEU A 443 -19.98 -25.46 20.20
C LEU A 443 -20.89 -25.98 21.34
N SER A 444 -22.11 -25.44 21.46
CA SER A 444 -23.05 -25.81 22.52
C SER A 444 -23.48 -27.29 22.48
N GLU A 445 -23.36 -27.92 21.31
CA GLU A 445 -23.59 -29.36 21.09
C GLU A 445 -22.41 -30.24 21.57
N PHE A 446 -21.25 -29.64 21.90
CA PHE A 446 -20.03 -30.33 22.33
C PHE A 446 -19.76 -30.10 23.82
N ASN A 447 -19.05 -31.03 24.46
CA ASN A 447 -18.66 -30.90 25.87
C ASN A 447 -17.42 -29.99 26.01
N VAL A 448 -17.60 -28.69 25.78
CA VAL A 448 -16.52 -27.70 25.79
C VAL A 448 -16.32 -27.07 27.16
N THR A 449 -15.11 -27.21 27.70
CA THR A 449 -14.62 -26.46 28.85
C THR A 449 -13.72 -25.34 28.35
N THR A 450 -13.95 -24.10 28.81
CA THR A 450 -13.13 -22.94 28.41
C THR A 450 -12.42 -22.34 29.63
N VAL A 451 -11.13 -21.98 29.47
CA VAL A 451 -10.30 -21.37 30.52
C VAL A 451 -9.48 -20.19 29.97
N PRO A 452 -9.16 -19.19 30.82
CA PRO A 452 -8.45 -17.98 30.40
C PRO A 452 -6.94 -18.14 30.27
N THR A 453 -6.31 -19.10 30.95
CA THR A 453 -4.85 -19.21 31.05
C THR A 453 -4.35 -20.64 30.98
N ALA A 454 -3.07 -20.81 30.64
CA ALA A 454 -2.40 -22.10 30.65
C ALA A 454 -2.37 -22.73 32.05
N GLU A 455 -2.19 -21.92 33.09
CA GLU A 455 -2.14 -22.41 34.49
C GLU A 455 -3.49 -22.98 34.95
N GLU A 456 -4.61 -22.38 34.52
CA GLU A 456 -5.94 -22.94 34.77
C GLU A 456 -6.18 -24.21 33.95
N ALA A 457 -5.69 -24.27 32.72
CA ALA A 457 -5.71 -25.51 31.93
C ALA A 457 -4.95 -26.63 32.65
N LEU A 458 -3.72 -26.37 33.13
CA LEU A 458 -2.91 -27.36 33.86
C LEU A 458 -3.60 -27.90 35.12
N LYS A 459 -4.29 -27.05 35.88
CA LYS A 459 -5.09 -27.48 37.05
C LYS A 459 -6.19 -28.46 36.66
N LEU A 460 -6.91 -28.19 35.56
CA LEU A 460 -7.95 -29.09 35.06
C LEU A 460 -7.37 -30.40 34.54
N LEU A 461 -6.20 -30.35 33.91
CA LEU A 461 -5.56 -31.52 33.29
C LEU A 461 -5.04 -32.55 34.30
N HIS A 462 -4.82 -32.13 35.56
CA HIS A 462 -4.50 -33.04 36.65
C HIS A 462 -5.61 -34.07 36.86
N ASP A 463 -6.86 -33.61 36.99
CA ASP A 463 -7.99 -34.46 37.37
C ASP A 463 -8.82 -34.93 36.17
N GLN A 464 -8.83 -34.19 35.07
CA GLN A 464 -9.71 -34.44 33.92
C GLN A 464 -8.94 -34.91 32.68
N SER A 465 -9.65 -35.57 31.76
CA SER A 465 -9.16 -35.95 30.44
C SER A 465 -9.90 -35.17 29.36
N PHE A 466 -9.21 -34.82 28.28
CA PHE A 466 -9.78 -34.15 27.11
C PHE A 466 -9.26 -34.85 25.85
N GLY A 467 -10.13 -35.01 24.86
CA GLY A 467 -9.76 -35.62 23.57
C GLY A 467 -9.27 -34.57 22.57
N LEU A 468 -9.82 -33.36 22.64
CA LEU A 468 -9.47 -32.24 21.76
C LEU A 468 -9.07 -31.01 22.58
N PHE A 469 -7.95 -30.43 22.20
CA PHE A 469 -7.43 -29.19 22.76
C PHE A 469 -7.43 -28.11 21.69
N LEU A 470 -8.10 -27.00 21.97
CA LEU A 470 -8.05 -25.77 21.17
C LEU A 470 -7.25 -24.76 21.98
N ILE A 471 -6.05 -24.39 21.52
CA ILE A 471 -5.13 -23.59 22.33
C ILE A 471 -4.76 -22.33 21.59
N ASP A 472 -5.06 -21.16 22.17
CA ASP A 472 -4.47 -19.91 21.69
C ASP A 472 -2.97 -19.91 21.96
N ILE A 473 -2.17 -19.54 20.96
CA ILE A 473 -0.72 -19.44 21.11
C ILE A 473 -0.36 -18.30 22.05
N ASN A 474 -1.06 -17.17 21.95
CA ASN A 474 -0.79 -16.00 22.76
C ASN A 474 -1.77 -15.91 23.94
N LEU A 475 -1.42 -16.57 25.04
CA LEU A 475 -2.21 -16.56 26.28
C LEU A 475 -1.91 -15.37 27.21
N GLY A 476 -1.27 -14.33 26.66
CA GLY A 476 -0.88 -13.15 27.44
C GLY A 476 0.31 -13.44 28.36
N ALA A 477 0.15 -13.14 29.66
CA ALA A 477 1.23 -13.26 30.63
C ALA A 477 1.28 -14.67 31.26
N GLY A 478 2.46 -15.30 31.23
CA GLY A 478 2.69 -16.63 31.80
C GLY A 478 3.14 -17.62 30.74
N MET A 479 2.75 -18.89 30.91
CA MET A 479 3.04 -19.94 29.94
C MET A 479 2.27 -19.70 28.63
N ASN A 480 2.96 -19.75 27.49
CA ASN A 480 2.33 -19.57 26.18
C ASN A 480 1.66 -20.88 25.67
N GLY A 481 0.85 -20.79 24.63
CA GLY A 481 0.11 -21.93 24.10
C GLY A 481 0.99 -23.05 23.52
N ILE A 482 2.17 -22.71 23.00
CA ILE A 482 3.14 -23.70 22.47
C ILE A 482 3.75 -24.51 23.62
N GLU A 483 4.14 -23.84 24.70
CA GLU A 483 4.65 -24.47 25.91
C GLU A 483 3.61 -25.40 26.54
N LEU A 484 2.35 -24.96 26.61
CA LEU A 484 1.24 -25.78 27.06
C LEU A 484 1.05 -27.03 26.17
N ALA A 485 1.07 -26.87 24.85
CA ALA A 485 0.94 -27.99 23.91
C ALA A 485 2.08 -29.00 24.05
N LYS A 486 3.33 -28.52 24.18
CA LYS A 486 4.51 -29.38 24.44
C LYS A 486 4.37 -30.12 25.78
N TRP A 487 3.88 -29.45 26.81
CA TRP A 487 3.62 -30.08 28.11
C TRP A 487 2.57 -31.20 27.99
N ILE A 488 1.45 -30.94 27.29
CA ILE A 488 0.38 -31.94 27.06
C ILE A 488 0.94 -33.16 26.33
N ARG A 489 1.76 -32.96 25.28
CA ARG A 489 2.41 -34.04 24.54
C ARG A 489 3.35 -34.89 25.39
N GLY A 490 3.96 -34.31 26.42
CA GLY A 490 4.82 -35.03 27.37
C GLY A 490 4.07 -35.93 28.35
N GLN A 491 2.73 -35.88 28.41
CA GLN A 491 1.94 -36.65 29.37
C GLN A 491 1.42 -37.97 28.77
N PRO A 492 1.67 -39.13 29.41
CA PRO A 492 1.16 -40.43 28.94
C PRO A 492 -0.37 -40.48 28.80
N LYS A 493 -1.09 -39.72 29.64
CA LYS A 493 -2.55 -39.62 29.64
C LYS A 493 -3.12 -38.98 28.36
N PHE A 494 -2.31 -38.25 27.59
CA PHE A 494 -2.74 -37.48 26.41
C PHE A 494 -2.10 -37.96 25.09
N THR A 495 -1.50 -39.16 25.08
CA THR A 495 -0.79 -39.70 23.90
C THR A 495 -1.66 -39.80 22.62
N GLY A 496 -3.00 -39.90 22.77
CA GLY A 496 -3.96 -39.95 21.67
C GLY A 496 -4.82 -38.69 21.50
N CYS A 497 -4.48 -37.56 22.13
CA CYS A 497 -5.27 -36.35 22.00
C CYS A 497 -4.95 -35.57 20.72
N VAL A 498 -5.95 -34.86 20.21
CA VAL A 498 -5.77 -33.89 19.14
C VAL A 498 -5.51 -32.51 19.77
N ILE A 499 -4.47 -31.82 19.32
CA ILE A 499 -4.17 -30.44 19.72
C ILE A 499 -4.21 -29.56 18.47
N ALA A 500 -5.13 -28.61 18.47
CA ALA A 500 -5.28 -27.59 17.45
C ALA A 500 -4.85 -26.23 17.99
N ALA A 501 -4.01 -25.52 17.24
CA ALA A 501 -3.66 -24.14 17.55
C ALA A 501 -4.72 -23.18 17.02
N ILE A 502 -5.11 -22.21 17.83
CA ILE A 502 -5.93 -21.09 17.40
C ILE A 502 -5.02 -19.86 17.43
N THR A 503 -4.85 -19.13 16.32
CA THR A 503 -3.76 -18.15 16.27
C THR A 503 -4.03 -16.95 15.38
N ALA A 504 -3.55 -15.77 15.77
CA ALA A 504 -3.43 -14.61 14.89
C ALA A 504 -2.12 -14.63 14.07
N TYR A 505 -1.22 -15.56 14.35
CA TYR A 505 0.05 -15.71 13.65
C TYR A 505 -0.12 -16.37 12.28
N SER A 506 0.76 -16.03 11.35
CA SER A 506 0.85 -16.72 10.07
C SER A 506 1.31 -18.18 10.28
N MET A 507 0.90 -19.06 9.36
CA MET A 507 1.30 -20.48 9.31
C MET A 507 2.82 -20.68 9.47
N ASP A 508 3.58 -19.69 9.05
CA ASP A 508 5.03 -19.65 9.03
C ASP A 508 5.64 -19.88 10.41
N GLN A 509 5.03 -19.32 11.47
CA GLN A 509 5.51 -19.45 12.84
C GLN A 509 5.06 -20.76 13.51
N LEU A 510 4.14 -21.50 12.88
CA LEU A 510 3.68 -22.81 13.36
C LEU A 510 4.28 -23.99 12.61
N SER A 511 4.85 -23.78 11.42
CA SER A 511 5.32 -24.86 10.53
C SER A 511 6.20 -25.88 11.27
N GLU A 512 7.22 -25.44 11.99
CA GLU A 512 8.09 -26.30 12.80
C GLU A 512 7.33 -27.10 13.88
N HIS A 513 6.28 -26.51 14.46
CA HIS A 513 5.46 -27.14 15.50
C HIS A 513 4.40 -28.10 14.95
N LEU A 514 3.97 -27.92 13.70
CA LEU A 514 3.14 -28.87 12.97
C LEU A 514 3.99 -30.06 12.49
N ASP A 515 5.16 -29.79 11.92
CA ASP A 515 6.08 -30.81 11.42
C ASP A 515 6.62 -31.71 12.54
N SER A 516 6.85 -31.13 13.74
CA SER A 516 7.24 -31.90 14.93
C SER A 516 6.09 -32.62 15.63
N GLY A 517 4.84 -32.45 15.17
CA GLY A 517 3.65 -33.09 15.75
C GLY A 517 3.18 -32.51 17.09
N VAL A 518 3.68 -31.33 17.48
CA VAL A 518 3.18 -30.62 18.67
C VAL A 518 1.71 -30.26 18.47
N PHE A 519 1.39 -29.67 17.31
CA PHE A 519 0.01 -29.44 16.87
C PHE A 519 -0.35 -30.40 15.75
N ASN A 520 -1.61 -30.84 15.72
CA ASN A 520 -2.18 -31.61 14.61
C ASN A 520 -2.83 -30.71 13.57
N TYR A 521 -3.43 -29.60 14.02
CA TYR A 521 -4.21 -28.69 13.19
C TYR A 521 -4.00 -27.24 13.64
N TYR A 522 -4.43 -26.30 12.81
CA TYR A 522 -4.51 -24.90 13.18
C TYR A 522 -5.75 -24.23 12.59
N LEU A 523 -6.21 -23.17 13.26
CA LEU A 523 -7.25 -22.26 12.78
C LEU A 523 -6.78 -20.81 12.97
N SER A 524 -6.80 -20.02 11.91
CA SER A 524 -6.40 -18.61 11.94
C SER A 524 -7.50 -17.71 12.46
N LYS A 525 -7.15 -16.75 13.32
CA LYS A 525 -8.00 -15.64 13.74
C LYS A 525 -7.88 -14.47 12.74
N PRO A 526 -8.97 -13.75 12.44
CA PRO A 526 -10.34 -13.99 12.89
C PRO A 526 -11.00 -15.14 12.12
N PHE A 527 -11.89 -15.88 12.79
CA PHE A 527 -12.73 -16.94 12.20
C PHE A 527 -14.19 -16.70 12.57
N ASP A 528 -15.12 -17.18 11.74
CA ASP A 528 -16.55 -17.12 12.02
C ASP A 528 -17.13 -18.43 12.60
N GLN A 529 -18.44 -18.43 12.88
CA GLN A 529 -19.12 -19.60 13.43
C GLN A 529 -19.13 -20.81 12.48
N VAL A 530 -19.26 -20.56 11.18
CA VAL A 530 -19.34 -21.60 10.15
C VAL A 530 -17.97 -22.25 9.97
N GLU A 531 -16.92 -21.44 9.87
CA GLU A 531 -15.54 -21.88 9.75
C GLU A 531 -15.12 -22.70 10.97
N LEU A 532 -15.45 -22.25 12.19
CA LEU A 532 -15.20 -23.01 13.41
C LEU A 532 -15.94 -24.36 13.41
N LEU A 533 -17.22 -24.39 13.02
CA LEU A 533 -17.98 -25.65 12.96
C LEU A 533 -17.44 -26.62 11.90
N GLN A 534 -17.06 -26.11 10.73
CA GLN A 534 -16.43 -26.90 9.68
C GLN A 534 -15.08 -27.46 10.14
N PHE A 535 -14.26 -26.63 10.79
CA PHE A 535 -12.98 -27.03 11.37
C PHE A 535 -13.14 -28.17 12.37
N ILE A 536 -14.04 -28.02 13.36
CA ILE A 536 -14.29 -29.07 14.37
C ILE A 536 -14.86 -30.34 13.73
N ARG A 537 -15.76 -30.23 12.75
CA ARG A 537 -16.31 -31.39 12.01
C ARG A 537 -15.25 -32.10 11.17
N SER A 538 -14.28 -31.37 10.62
CA SER A 538 -13.16 -31.94 9.86
C SER A 538 -12.23 -32.81 10.71
N ILE A 539 -12.17 -32.54 12.01
CA ILE A 539 -11.36 -33.30 12.99
C ILE A 539 -12.06 -34.62 13.40
N HIS A 540 -13.36 -34.78 13.09
CA HIS A 540 -14.26 -35.91 13.38
C HIS A 540 -14.30 -36.39 14.84
N MET A 541 -15.40 -36.05 15.53
CA MET A 541 -15.93 -36.79 16.68
C MET A 541 -17.00 -37.76 16.19
N THR A 542 -16.73 -39.07 16.16
CA THR A 542 -17.78 -40.08 15.90
C THR A 542 -18.39 -40.50 17.23
N THR A 543 -19.37 -39.75 17.74
CA THR A 543 -20.27 -40.27 18.77
C THR A 543 -21.42 -41.02 18.11
N THR A 544 -21.31 -42.35 18.09
CA THR A 544 -22.41 -43.35 18.14
C THR A 544 -23.76 -42.97 17.53
N ASN A 545 -24.06 -43.51 16.35
CA ASN A 545 -25.35 -44.16 16.03
C ASN A 545 -25.26 -44.97 14.72
N GLU A 546 -24.46 -46.04 14.72
CA GLU A 546 -24.67 -47.18 13.82
C GLU A 546 -25.35 -48.31 14.60
N THR A 547 -26.66 -48.21 14.78
CA THR A 547 -27.58 -49.36 14.83
C THR A 547 -28.99 -48.82 14.71
N SER A 548 -29.46 -48.66 13.47
CA SER A 548 -30.86 -48.69 13.01
C SER A 548 -30.93 -47.92 11.69
N ILE A 549 -30.85 -48.63 10.56
CA ILE A 549 -31.59 -48.45 9.30
C ILE A 549 -30.87 -49.39 8.31
N PHE A 550 -31.05 -50.69 8.54
CA PHE A 550 -31.15 -51.67 7.47
C PHE A 550 -32.55 -52.27 7.61
N SER A 551 -33.52 -51.60 6.98
CA SER A 551 -34.78 -52.15 6.47
C SER A 551 -35.52 -51.04 5.73
#